data_AF-A0A662RRW4-F1
#
_entry.id   AF-A0A662RRW4-F1
#
_cell.length_a   1.000
_cell.length_b   1.000
_cell.length_c   1.000
_cell.angle_alpha   90.00
_cell.angle_beta   90.00
_cell.angle_gamma   90.00
#
_symmetry.space_group_name_H-M   'P 1'
#
loop_
_entity.id
_entity.type
_entity.pdbx_description
1 polymer ?
#
loop_
_entity_poly.entity_id
_entity_poly.type
_entity_poly.pdbx_seq_one_letter_code
_entity_poly.pdbx_strand_id
1 'polypeptide(L)'
;MTAKKVIAGMIGIAAVLVAGIALPLVATAQEGLLVHSGAGLSEAMDVLSKKFEDEYGIKVTVNYGGAGSLLSQMELKREGDIFIPGGRHTFNRAKEKGFTEGKEKFVAYHIPVIGVPKGNPANITCLEDLAKPGVKVALGDPKSVPIGKKAERILKKNGIYEEVMKNVVSLEGEEPMIVKDVRVGDVDAGIFWRSSIIASRKYIEIIEIPKEQNEIDVIPIDVLIFSKDKEAARKFMDFVVSEKGVWESNGYVSYPNEKYGLVEGAPTPTPTPAISPEITPTPTLMPTVTLQGDFSIRVEPKHVDIKPGDSITFELTISPIGEFDAPIELNISITAPLYNKTYSLPTQYPPYPKTYTYTVNIPEDVPPCTARGIITATGGGKTHTDIATVKIPGFEAISAIAGLLAVAYLLMRKE
;
A
#
# COMPACT_ATOMS: atom_id res chain seq x y z
N MET A 1 46.31 -74.74 37.02
CA MET A 1 47.03 -73.81 37.93
C MET A 1 48.08 -73.12 37.09
N THR A 2 48.15 -71.80 36.87
CA THR A 2 47.62 -70.66 37.63
C THR A 2 47.60 -69.44 36.68
N ALA A 3 46.71 -68.49 36.94
CA ALA A 3 46.43 -67.32 36.12
C ALA A 3 47.41 -66.13 36.32
N LYS A 4 47.22 -65.14 35.43
CA LYS A 4 47.58 -63.70 35.48
C LYS A 4 48.92 -63.27 34.85
N LYS A 5 48.82 -62.46 33.79
CA LYS A 5 49.02 -60.99 33.86
C LYS A 5 48.52 -60.29 32.57
N VAL A 6 47.95 -59.11 32.77
CA VAL A 6 47.41 -58.17 31.80
C VAL A 6 48.45 -57.07 31.56
N ILE A 7 48.48 -56.48 30.36
CA ILE A 7 48.51 -55.03 30.03
C ILE A 7 49.38 -54.68 28.79
N ALA A 8 48.69 -53.99 27.86
CA ALA A 8 49.10 -52.97 26.88
C ALA A 8 49.93 -53.30 25.64
N GLY A 9 49.35 -52.92 24.49
CA GLY A 9 50.03 -52.70 23.21
C GLY A 9 49.02 -52.30 22.13
N MET A 10 48.71 -51.01 22.02
CA MET A 10 48.00 -50.39 20.89
C MET A 10 48.83 -50.45 19.61
N ILE A 11 48.15 -50.43 18.45
CA ILE A 11 48.52 -50.09 17.05
C ILE A 11 47.79 -51.14 16.18
N GLY A 12 46.78 -50.86 15.36
CA GLY A 12 46.41 -49.65 14.65
C GLY A 12 46.39 -49.94 13.14
N ILE A 13 45.27 -50.41 12.58
CA ILE A 13 45.01 -50.40 11.13
C ILE A 13 43.52 -50.03 10.94
N ALA A 14 43.30 -48.76 10.60
CA ALA A 14 42.01 -48.25 10.17
C ALA A 14 41.82 -48.53 8.68
N ALA A 15 40.72 -49.20 8.34
CA ALA A 15 40.26 -49.37 6.97
C ALA A 15 39.66 -48.04 6.46
N VAL A 16 40.23 -47.47 5.40
CA VAL A 16 39.65 -46.33 4.69
C VAL A 16 38.74 -46.85 3.59
N LEU A 17 37.43 -46.83 3.85
CA LEU A 17 36.39 -47.04 2.86
C LEU A 17 36.12 -45.67 2.20
N VAL A 18 36.59 -45.47 0.96
CA VAL A 18 36.23 -44.27 0.18
C VAL A 18 34.82 -44.47 -0.39
N ALA A 19 33.82 -44.13 0.41
CA ALA A 19 32.47 -43.90 -0.08
C ALA A 19 32.46 -42.56 -0.80
N GLY A 20 32.20 -42.57 -2.11
CA GLY A 20 31.97 -41.37 -2.90
C GLY A 20 30.77 -40.61 -2.37
N ILE A 21 31.04 -39.55 -1.62
CA ILE A 21 30.04 -38.57 -1.21
C ILE A 21 29.72 -37.74 -2.45
N ALA A 22 28.60 -38.07 -3.11
CA ALA A 22 27.94 -37.13 -4.00
C ALA A 22 27.50 -35.94 -3.13
N LEU A 23 28.24 -34.84 -3.20
CA LEU A 23 27.83 -33.57 -2.62
C LEU A 23 26.51 -33.18 -3.28
N PRO A 24 25.39 -33.06 -2.54
CA PRO A 24 24.22 -32.44 -3.10
C PRO A 24 24.62 -31.00 -3.41
N LEU A 25 24.43 -30.60 -4.67
CA LEU A 25 24.50 -29.21 -5.07
C LEU A 25 23.54 -28.46 -4.14
N VAL A 26 24.08 -27.72 -3.18
CA VAL A 26 23.28 -26.83 -2.36
C VAL A 26 22.81 -25.75 -3.32
N ALA A 27 21.62 -25.95 -3.88
CA ALA A 27 20.88 -24.88 -4.53
C ALA A 27 20.73 -23.80 -3.46
N THR A 28 21.51 -22.73 -3.60
CA THR A 28 21.31 -21.51 -2.83
C THR A 28 19.85 -21.14 -3.04
N ALA A 29 19.04 -21.21 -1.99
CA ALA A 29 17.68 -20.73 -2.04
C ALA A 29 17.77 -19.28 -2.53
N GLN A 30 17.32 -19.03 -3.76
CA GLN A 30 17.34 -17.70 -4.34
C GLN A 30 16.50 -16.83 -3.41
N GLU A 31 17.13 -15.84 -2.76
CA GLU A 31 16.40 -14.81 -2.03
C GLU A 31 15.41 -14.21 -3.04
N GLY A 32 14.12 -14.39 -2.79
CA GLY A 32 13.08 -13.92 -3.71
C GLY A 32 13.10 -12.40 -3.86
N LEU A 33 12.40 -11.89 -4.86
CA LEU A 33 12.29 -10.45 -5.11
C LEU A 33 11.39 -9.79 -4.07
N LEU A 34 11.81 -8.63 -3.55
CA LEU A 34 10.98 -7.74 -2.74
C LEU A 34 10.49 -6.57 -3.59
N VAL A 35 9.17 -6.49 -3.77
CA VAL A 35 8.51 -5.46 -4.58
C VAL A 35 7.82 -4.46 -3.65
N HIS A 36 8.16 -3.17 -3.76
CA HIS A 36 7.42 -2.09 -3.11
C HIS A 36 6.32 -1.59 -4.04
N SER A 37 5.07 -1.91 -3.72
CA SER A 37 3.91 -1.65 -4.57
C SER A 37 2.86 -0.79 -3.89
N GLY A 38 2.30 0.18 -4.61
CA GLY A 38 1.16 0.95 -4.13
C GLY A 38 -0.02 0.04 -3.75
N ALA A 39 -0.64 0.27 -2.60
CA ALA A 39 -1.71 -0.60 -2.08
C ALA A 39 -2.90 -0.78 -3.05
N GLY A 40 -3.23 0.24 -3.84
CA GLY A 40 -4.29 0.16 -4.84
C GLY A 40 -3.99 -0.75 -6.04
N LEU A 41 -2.76 -1.28 -6.16
CA LEU A 41 -2.36 -2.20 -7.23
C LEU A 41 -2.40 -3.68 -6.81
N SER A 42 -2.84 -3.98 -5.57
CA SER A 42 -2.68 -5.31 -4.98
C SER A 42 -3.33 -6.43 -5.78
N GLU A 43 -4.56 -6.25 -6.25
CA GLU A 43 -5.26 -7.29 -7.02
C GLU A 43 -4.50 -7.70 -8.29
N ALA A 44 -3.96 -6.72 -9.04
CA ALA A 44 -3.15 -7.00 -10.22
C ALA A 44 -1.78 -7.60 -9.83
N MET A 45 -1.14 -7.05 -8.81
CA MET A 45 0.21 -7.47 -8.41
C MET A 45 0.25 -8.84 -7.75
N ASP A 46 -0.81 -9.28 -7.06
CA ASP A 46 -0.90 -10.64 -6.51
C ASP A 46 -0.98 -11.67 -7.64
N VAL A 47 -1.78 -11.39 -8.68
CA VAL A 47 -1.88 -12.25 -9.87
C VAL A 47 -0.55 -12.27 -10.62
N LEU A 48 0.07 -11.11 -10.86
CA LEU A 48 1.35 -11.01 -11.56
C LEU A 48 2.48 -11.71 -10.81
N SER A 49 2.56 -11.52 -9.50
CA SER A 49 3.56 -12.17 -8.64
C SER A 49 3.40 -13.68 -8.71
N LYS A 50 2.17 -14.18 -8.57
CA LYS A 50 1.91 -15.63 -8.64
C LYS A 50 2.24 -16.23 -10.01
N LYS A 51 1.83 -15.57 -11.10
CA LYS A 51 2.16 -16.05 -12.46
C LYS A 51 3.67 -16.06 -12.72
N PHE A 52 4.39 -15.05 -12.25
CA PHE A 52 5.84 -14.99 -12.39
C PHE A 52 6.55 -16.10 -11.59
N GLU A 53 6.09 -16.35 -10.36
CA GLU A 53 6.57 -17.46 -9.52
C GLU A 53 6.37 -18.81 -10.22
N ASP A 54 5.18 -19.03 -10.79
CA ASP A 54 4.84 -20.30 -11.46
C ASP A 54 5.64 -20.49 -12.75
N GLU A 55 5.93 -19.42 -13.49
CA GLU A 55 6.67 -19.48 -14.76
C GLU A 55 8.19 -19.58 -14.58
N TYR A 56 8.75 -18.87 -13.60
CA TYR A 56 10.20 -18.72 -13.47
C TYR A 56 10.80 -19.34 -12.20
N GLY A 57 9.97 -19.81 -11.27
CA GLY A 57 10.41 -20.38 -10.00
C GLY A 57 11.05 -19.38 -9.03
N ILE A 58 10.93 -18.08 -9.31
CA ILE A 58 11.49 -16.99 -8.49
C ILE A 58 10.38 -16.43 -7.61
N LYS A 59 10.52 -16.57 -6.28
CA LYS A 59 9.57 -16.04 -5.30
C LYS A 59 9.48 -14.52 -5.38
N VAL A 60 8.27 -13.97 -5.31
CA VAL A 60 8.00 -12.53 -5.30
C VAL A 60 7.21 -12.19 -4.05
N THR A 61 7.81 -11.40 -3.16
CA THR A 61 7.15 -10.87 -1.96
C THR A 61 6.82 -9.40 -2.20
N VAL A 62 5.56 -9.03 -2.03
CA VAL A 62 5.11 -7.66 -2.25
C VAL A 62 4.86 -6.96 -0.92
N ASN A 63 5.51 -5.82 -0.71
CA ASN A 63 5.22 -4.88 0.36
C ASN A 63 4.26 -3.81 -0.16
N TYR A 64 2.99 -3.96 0.20
CA TYR A 64 1.94 -3.00 -0.16
C TYR A 64 1.89 -1.84 0.83
N GLY A 65 1.76 -0.62 0.32
CA GLY A 65 1.58 0.54 1.17
C GLY A 65 1.21 1.81 0.42
N GLY A 66 1.00 2.89 1.19
CA GLY A 66 0.90 4.23 0.63
C GLY A 66 2.25 4.63 0.03
N ALA A 67 2.23 5.20 -1.19
CA ALA A 67 3.46 5.49 -1.95
C ALA A 67 4.51 6.28 -1.15
N GLY A 68 4.08 7.29 -0.36
CA GLY A 68 4.98 8.07 0.50
C GLY A 68 5.62 7.24 1.62
N SER A 69 4.87 6.33 2.25
CA SER A 69 5.40 5.42 3.27
C SER A 69 6.42 4.46 2.67
N LEU A 70 6.14 3.89 1.49
CA LEU A 70 7.07 3.02 0.78
C LEU A 70 8.39 3.73 0.47
N LEU A 71 8.32 4.97 -0.02
CA LEU A 71 9.52 5.78 -0.28
C LEU A 71 10.33 6.04 1.01
N SER A 72 9.65 6.37 2.12
CA SER A 72 10.32 6.54 3.43
C SER A 72 10.97 5.24 3.92
N GLN A 73 10.31 4.08 3.73
CA GLN A 73 10.87 2.78 4.08
C GLN A 73 12.12 2.47 3.23
N MET A 74 12.08 2.75 1.92
CA MET A 74 13.22 2.59 1.03
C MET A 74 14.39 3.50 1.42
N GLU A 75 14.11 4.72 1.87
CA GLU A 75 15.14 5.66 2.35
C GLU A 75 15.83 5.16 3.62
N LEU A 76 15.07 4.59 4.56
CA LEU A 76 15.59 4.09 5.83
C LEU A 76 16.33 2.76 5.67
N LYS A 77 15.72 1.80 4.97
CA LYS A 77 16.23 0.42 4.90
C LYS A 77 17.20 0.22 3.75
N ARG A 78 17.06 0.98 2.67
CA ARG A 78 17.79 0.77 1.40
C ARG A 78 17.72 -0.69 0.95
N GLU A 79 16.52 -1.24 0.99
CA GLU A 79 16.17 -2.60 0.58
C GLU A 79 15.08 -2.55 -0.50
N GLY A 80 14.92 -3.67 -1.19
CA GLY A 80 13.93 -3.83 -2.26
C GLY A 80 14.56 -3.98 -3.65
N ASP A 81 13.81 -4.64 -4.53
CA ASP A 81 14.23 -4.94 -5.90
C ASP A 81 13.47 -4.13 -6.93
N ILE A 82 12.18 -3.89 -6.69
CA ILE A 82 11.28 -3.19 -7.63
C ILE A 82 10.47 -2.15 -6.89
N PHE A 83 10.21 -1.02 -7.55
CA PHE A 83 9.29 0.01 -7.07
C PHE A 83 8.23 0.35 -8.10
N ILE A 84 6.95 0.24 -7.69
CA ILE A 84 5.77 0.55 -8.49
C ILE A 84 4.73 1.29 -7.62
N PRO A 85 4.87 2.62 -7.43
CA PRO A 85 4.07 3.38 -6.45
C PRO A 85 2.62 3.71 -6.88
N GLY A 86 2.18 3.32 -8.07
CA GLY A 86 0.84 3.65 -8.59
C GLY A 86 0.70 5.04 -9.22
N GLY A 87 1.78 5.83 -9.31
CA GLY A 87 1.78 7.13 -9.99
C GLY A 87 3.14 7.82 -10.02
N ARG A 88 3.30 8.84 -10.86
CA ARG A 88 4.61 9.44 -11.15
C ARG A 88 5.17 10.32 -10.04
N HIS A 89 4.33 10.98 -9.25
CA HIS A 89 4.82 11.96 -8.26
C HIS A 89 5.82 11.35 -7.26
N THR A 90 5.45 10.23 -6.63
CA THR A 90 6.35 9.55 -5.68
C THR A 90 7.49 8.84 -6.40
N PHE A 91 7.24 8.31 -7.60
CA PHE A 91 8.28 7.69 -8.42
C PHE A 91 9.41 8.67 -8.75
N ASN A 92 9.06 9.88 -9.19
CA ASN A 92 10.03 10.92 -9.51
C ASN A 92 10.86 11.31 -8.28
N ARG A 93 10.25 11.39 -7.09
CA ARG A 93 10.98 11.62 -5.84
C ARG A 93 11.97 10.50 -5.53
N ALA A 94 11.63 9.24 -5.84
CA ALA A 94 12.57 8.12 -5.70
C ALA A 94 13.74 8.25 -6.69
N LYS A 95 13.45 8.66 -7.93
CA LYS A 95 14.46 8.92 -8.97
C LYS A 95 15.40 10.06 -8.59
N GLU A 96 14.86 11.17 -8.08
CA GLU A 96 15.62 12.33 -7.58
C GLU A 96 16.55 11.95 -6.40
N LYS A 97 16.10 11.03 -5.55
CA LYS A 97 16.93 10.45 -4.47
C LYS A 97 17.95 9.42 -4.96
N GLY A 98 17.97 9.10 -6.26
CA GLY A 98 18.86 8.10 -6.85
C GLY A 98 18.54 6.66 -6.47
N PHE A 99 17.28 6.36 -6.10
CA PHE A 99 16.88 5.02 -5.65
C PHE A 99 16.55 4.05 -6.79
N THR A 100 16.31 4.56 -7.99
CA THR A 100 15.92 3.77 -9.17
C THR A 100 17.05 3.71 -10.20
N GLU A 101 17.10 2.66 -11.03
CA GLU A 101 18.09 2.57 -12.12
C GLU A 101 17.90 3.61 -13.23
N GLY A 102 16.74 4.28 -13.27
CA GLY A 102 16.42 5.30 -14.27
C GLY A 102 16.09 4.70 -15.64
N LYS A 103 15.63 3.43 -15.63
CA LYS A 103 15.19 2.68 -16.82
C LYS A 103 13.71 2.34 -16.69
N GLU A 104 12.94 3.29 -16.16
CA GLU A 104 11.54 3.08 -15.85
C GLU A 104 10.74 2.63 -17.07
N LYS A 105 9.77 1.74 -16.82
CA LYS A 105 8.74 1.37 -17.78
C LYS A 105 7.38 1.82 -17.25
N PHE A 106 6.38 1.85 -18.13
CA PHE A 106 5.00 2.17 -17.77
C PHE A 106 4.12 0.95 -18.00
N VAL A 107 3.33 0.59 -17.00
CA VAL A 107 2.50 -0.64 -17.05
C VAL A 107 1.08 -0.34 -17.53
N ALA A 108 0.52 0.77 -17.07
CA ALA A 108 -0.86 1.14 -17.31
C ALA A 108 -1.10 2.64 -17.06
N TYR A 109 -2.23 3.14 -17.57
CA TYR A 109 -2.74 4.47 -17.26
C TYR A 109 -3.58 4.46 -15.99
N HIS A 110 -3.48 5.53 -15.22
CA HIS A 110 -4.30 5.81 -14.05
C HIS A 110 -5.24 6.97 -14.39
N ILE A 111 -6.51 6.65 -14.64
CA ILE A 111 -7.45 7.53 -15.36
C ILE A 111 -8.59 7.95 -14.43
N PRO A 112 -8.71 9.24 -14.08
CA PRO A 112 -9.92 9.79 -13.48
C PRO A 112 -11.08 9.79 -14.50
N VAL A 113 -12.24 9.37 -14.06
CA VAL A 113 -13.48 9.35 -14.86
C VAL A 113 -14.65 9.88 -14.04
N ILE A 114 -15.72 10.27 -14.73
CA ILE A 114 -17.00 10.53 -14.10
C ILE A 114 -17.79 9.23 -14.10
N GLY A 115 -18.24 8.81 -12.93
CA GLY A 115 -19.20 7.73 -12.78
C GLY A 115 -20.61 8.26 -12.61
N VAL A 116 -21.56 7.62 -13.27
CA VAL A 116 -23.00 7.93 -13.13
C VAL A 116 -23.78 6.64 -12.86
N PRO A 117 -24.95 6.70 -12.20
CA PRO A 117 -25.83 5.54 -12.05
C PRO A 117 -26.21 4.94 -13.40
N LYS A 118 -26.50 3.64 -13.43
CA LYS A 118 -26.93 2.94 -14.65
C LYS A 118 -28.10 3.66 -15.32
N GLY A 119 -28.01 3.88 -16.63
CA GLY A 119 -29.00 4.62 -17.39
C GLY A 119 -28.88 6.15 -17.31
N ASN A 120 -27.95 6.67 -16.50
CA ASN A 120 -27.59 8.09 -16.42
C ASN A 120 -28.82 9.02 -16.27
N PRO A 121 -29.60 8.90 -15.19
CA PRO A 121 -30.88 9.61 -15.03
C PRO A 121 -30.74 11.14 -15.04
N ALA A 122 -29.60 11.66 -14.60
CA ALA A 122 -29.28 13.09 -14.61
C ALA A 122 -28.72 13.60 -15.96
N ASN A 123 -28.58 12.72 -16.97
CA ASN A 123 -28.08 13.03 -18.30
C ASN A 123 -26.72 13.78 -18.28
N ILE A 124 -25.79 13.28 -17.48
CA ILE A 124 -24.42 13.79 -17.39
C ILE A 124 -23.63 13.25 -18.58
N THR A 125 -23.11 14.13 -19.42
CA THR A 125 -22.44 13.79 -20.68
C THR A 125 -21.02 14.33 -20.77
N CYS A 126 -20.68 15.32 -19.94
CA CYS A 126 -19.35 15.92 -19.86
C CYS A 126 -19.04 16.43 -18.45
N LEU A 127 -17.83 16.95 -18.25
CA LEU A 127 -17.35 17.46 -16.96
C LEU A 127 -18.13 18.69 -16.49
N GLU A 128 -18.51 19.56 -17.43
CA GLU A 128 -19.25 20.79 -17.16
C GLU A 128 -20.65 20.53 -16.62
N ASP A 129 -21.23 19.36 -16.91
CA ASP A 129 -22.55 18.98 -16.43
C ASP A 129 -22.59 18.83 -14.91
N LEU A 130 -21.45 18.56 -14.25
CA LEU A 130 -21.34 18.52 -12.79
C LEU A 130 -21.65 19.87 -12.12
N ALA A 131 -21.54 20.98 -12.86
CA ALA A 131 -21.82 22.33 -12.39
C ALA A 131 -23.29 22.76 -12.60
N LYS A 132 -24.11 21.95 -13.27
CA LYS A 132 -25.52 22.29 -13.52
C LYS A 132 -26.31 22.33 -12.21
N PRO A 133 -27.14 23.36 -11.96
CA PRO A 133 -27.96 23.42 -10.76
C PRO A 133 -28.83 22.17 -10.59
N GLY A 134 -28.83 21.61 -9.37
CA GLY A 134 -29.63 20.45 -9.01
C GLY A 134 -28.98 19.09 -9.25
N VAL A 135 -27.78 19.06 -9.86
CA VAL A 135 -26.96 17.84 -9.93
C VAL A 135 -26.35 17.57 -8.56
N LYS A 136 -26.43 16.33 -8.09
CA LYS A 136 -25.79 15.86 -6.85
C LYS A 136 -24.47 15.20 -7.16
N VAL A 137 -23.38 15.71 -6.59
CA VAL A 137 -22.03 15.19 -6.83
C VAL A 137 -21.44 14.61 -5.54
N ALA A 138 -20.81 13.44 -5.63
CA ALA A 138 -19.88 12.95 -4.60
C ALA A 138 -18.43 13.09 -5.09
N LEU A 139 -17.56 13.63 -4.25
CA LEU A 139 -16.11 13.69 -4.49
C LEU A 139 -15.36 13.12 -3.29
N GLY A 140 -14.11 12.73 -3.48
CA GLY A 140 -13.23 12.42 -2.35
C GLY A 140 -12.73 13.70 -1.69
N ASP A 141 -12.51 13.67 -0.38
CA ASP A 141 -11.87 14.78 0.33
C ASP A 141 -10.45 14.99 -0.24
N PRO A 142 -10.14 16.18 -0.81
CA PRO A 142 -8.82 16.44 -1.40
C PRO A 142 -7.67 16.40 -0.40
N LYS A 143 -7.94 16.44 0.91
CA LYS A 143 -6.92 16.37 1.97
C LYS A 143 -6.44 14.95 2.24
N SER A 144 -7.33 13.96 2.12
CA SER A 144 -7.06 12.57 2.53
C SER A 144 -7.14 11.57 1.38
N VAL A 145 -7.94 11.85 0.34
CA VAL A 145 -8.20 10.92 -0.77
C VAL A 145 -7.42 11.33 -2.02
N PRO A 146 -6.52 10.48 -2.55
CA PRO A 146 -5.71 10.81 -3.73
C PRO A 146 -6.55 11.21 -4.97
N ILE A 147 -7.66 10.52 -5.22
CA ILE A 147 -8.57 10.86 -6.33
C ILE A 147 -9.38 12.13 -6.06
N GLY A 148 -9.66 12.45 -4.79
CA GLY A 148 -10.24 13.74 -4.39
C GLY A 148 -9.31 14.90 -4.74
N LYS A 149 -8.02 14.78 -4.42
CA LYS A 149 -6.99 15.78 -4.80
C LYS A 149 -6.85 15.90 -6.32
N LYS A 150 -7.07 14.80 -7.06
CA LYS A 150 -7.04 14.80 -8.53
C LYS A 150 -8.27 15.48 -9.11
N ALA A 151 -9.46 15.17 -8.59
CA ALA A 151 -10.73 15.79 -8.94
C ALA A 151 -10.67 17.31 -8.70
N GLU A 152 -10.18 17.76 -7.55
CA GLU A 152 -9.98 19.20 -7.28
C GLU A 152 -9.13 19.86 -8.37
N ARG A 153 -8.01 19.25 -8.77
CA ARG A 153 -7.16 19.81 -9.84
C ARG A 153 -7.85 19.80 -11.19
N ILE A 154 -8.56 18.74 -11.55
CA ILE A 154 -9.36 18.67 -12.78
C ILE A 154 -10.37 19.81 -12.80
N LEU A 155 -11.14 19.98 -11.73
CA LEU A 155 -12.19 20.99 -11.65
C LEU A 155 -11.62 22.41 -11.68
N LYS A 156 -10.51 22.68 -10.95
CA LYS A 156 -9.82 23.98 -10.96
C LYS A 156 -9.21 24.30 -12.32
N LYS A 157 -8.57 23.32 -12.97
CA LYS A 157 -8.00 23.44 -14.31
C LYS A 157 -9.05 23.84 -15.34
N ASN A 158 -10.28 23.36 -15.20
CA ASN A 158 -11.40 23.67 -16.08
C ASN A 158 -12.25 24.86 -15.61
N GLY A 159 -11.86 25.56 -14.53
CA GLY A 159 -12.54 26.76 -14.06
C GLY A 159 -13.93 26.54 -13.46
N ILE A 160 -14.33 25.30 -13.17
CA ILE A 160 -15.67 24.94 -12.70
C ILE A 160 -15.71 24.50 -11.23
N TYR A 161 -14.59 24.54 -10.52
CA TYR A 161 -14.48 24.07 -9.14
C TYR A 161 -15.54 24.67 -8.21
N GLU A 162 -15.67 25.99 -8.16
CA GLU A 162 -16.62 26.64 -7.24
C GLU A 162 -18.07 26.28 -7.55
N GLU A 163 -18.44 26.14 -8.82
CA GLU A 163 -19.80 25.78 -9.22
C GLU A 163 -20.10 24.30 -8.91
N VAL A 164 -19.14 23.40 -9.18
CA VAL A 164 -19.29 21.99 -8.81
C VAL A 164 -19.37 21.82 -7.30
N MET A 165 -18.59 22.57 -6.52
CA MET A 165 -18.62 22.49 -5.06
C MET A 165 -19.98 22.87 -4.46
N LYS A 166 -20.79 23.72 -5.12
CA LYS A 166 -22.18 23.99 -4.70
C LYS A 166 -23.11 22.78 -4.86
N ASN A 167 -22.75 21.87 -5.76
CA ASN A 167 -23.48 20.65 -6.08
C ASN A 167 -22.93 19.41 -5.34
N VAL A 168 -21.80 19.54 -4.65
CA VAL A 168 -21.22 18.46 -3.87
C VAL A 168 -22.06 18.23 -2.62
N VAL A 169 -22.73 17.08 -2.57
CA VAL A 169 -23.54 16.66 -1.42
C VAL A 169 -22.81 15.71 -0.49
N SER A 170 -21.70 15.12 -0.95
CA SER A 170 -20.79 14.33 -0.10
C SER A 170 -19.31 14.54 -0.47
N LEU A 171 -18.49 14.69 0.57
CA LEU A 171 -17.03 14.64 0.52
C LEU A 171 -16.57 13.40 1.27
N GLU A 172 -16.27 12.35 0.52
CA GLU A 172 -15.96 11.05 1.06
C GLU A 172 -14.51 10.94 1.54
N GLY A 173 -14.30 10.33 2.70
CA GLY A 173 -12.97 10.08 3.25
C GLY A 173 -12.22 8.92 2.59
N GLU A 174 -12.91 8.13 1.74
CA GLU A 174 -12.34 7.01 1.01
C GLU A 174 -12.99 6.90 -0.38
N GLU A 175 -12.22 6.57 -1.41
CA GLU A 175 -12.75 6.43 -2.78
C GLU A 175 -13.90 5.40 -2.91
N PRO A 176 -13.87 4.21 -2.29
CA PRO A 176 -14.94 3.23 -2.44
C PRO A 176 -16.32 3.75 -2.04
N MET A 177 -16.38 4.76 -1.16
CA MET A 177 -17.63 5.40 -0.77
C MET A 177 -18.22 6.24 -1.91
N ILE A 178 -17.39 6.97 -2.67
CA ILE A 178 -17.84 7.69 -3.88
C ILE A 178 -18.48 6.70 -4.88
N VAL A 179 -17.80 5.56 -5.10
CA VAL A 179 -18.29 4.50 -5.99
C VAL A 179 -19.61 3.93 -5.47
N LYS A 180 -19.73 3.70 -4.16
CA LYS A 180 -20.95 3.21 -3.53
C LYS A 180 -22.11 4.19 -3.73
N ASP A 181 -21.91 5.48 -3.50
CA ASP A 181 -22.97 6.49 -3.57
C ASP A 181 -23.52 6.63 -4.99
N VAL A 182 -22.63 6.60 -5.99
CA VAL A 182 -23.03 6.55 -7.41
C VAL A 182 -23.75 5.23 -7.71
N ARG A 183 -23.27 4.10 -7.18
CA ARG A 183 -23.86 2.77 -7.41
C ARG A 183 -25.31 2.68 -6.90
N VAL A 184 -25.59 3.23 -5.72
CA VAL A 184 -26.93 3.18 -5.11
C VAL A 184 -27.84 4.32 -5.59
N GLY A 185 -27.30 5.30 -6.31
CA GLY A 185 -28.07 6.44 -6.82
C GLY A 185 -28.35 7.53 -5.80
N ASP A 186 -27.57 7.59 -4.70
CA ASP A 186 -27.67 8.68 -3.72
C ASP A 186 -27.16 10.01 -4.30
N VAL A 187 -26.27 9.91 -5.29
CA VAL A 187 -25.75 11.03 -6.10
C VAL A 187 -25.92 10.76 -7.60
N ASP A 188 -25.93 11.83 -8.38
CA ASP A 188 -26.06 11.79 -9.84
C ASP A 188 -24.73 11.48 -10.53
N ALA A 189 -23.62 11.90 -9.91
CA ALA A 189 -22.29 11.68 -10.43
C ALA A 189 -21.20 11.69 -9.35
N GLY A 190 -20.05 11.09 -9.66
CA GLY A 190 -18.83 11.24 -8.87
C GLY A 190 -17.57 11.10 -9.71
N ILE A 191 -16.44 11.60 -9.23
CA ILE A 191 -15.14 11.44 -9.89
C ILE A 191 -14.31 10.40 -9.11
N PHE A 192 -13.95 9.30 -9.76
CA PHE A 192 -13.13 8.22 -9.20
C PHE A 192 -12.21 7.58 -10.26
N TRP A 193 -11.40 6.59 -9.89
CA TRP A 193 -10.55 5.91 -10.87
C TRP A 193 -11.35 4.96 -11.75
N ARG A 194 -10.97 4.90 -13.02
CA ARG A 194 -11.55 3.97 -14.00
C ARG A 194 -11.43 2.49 -13.58
N SER A 195 -10.35 2.13 -12.88
CA SER A 195 -10.12 0.77 -12.36
C SER A 195 -11.10 0.39 -11.25
N SER A 196 -11.58 1.35 -10.47
CA SER A 196 -12.41 1.11 -9.29
C SER A 196 -13.82 0.59 -9.60
N ILE A 197 -14.27 0.64 -10.85
CA ILE A 197 -15.62 0.21 -11.21
C ILE A 197 -15.75 -1.25 -11.63
N ILE A 198 -14.70 -2.07 -11.63
CA ILE A 198 -14.80 -3.46 -12.13
C ILE A 198 -15.91 -4.24 -11.44
N ALA A 199 -15.95 -4.18 -10.11
CA ALA A 199 -16.98 -4.83 -9.31
C ALA A 199 -18.38 -4.20 -9.49
N SER A 200 -18.44 -2.97 -10.02
CA SER A 200 -19.67 -2.16 -10.14
C SER A 200 -20.09 -1.88 -11.59
N ARG A 201 -19.46 -2.47 -12.60
CA ARG A 201 -19.72 -2.17 -14.04
C ARG A 201 -21.16 -2.39 -14.48
N LYS A 202 -21.90 -3.24 -13.76
CA LYS A 202 -23.33 -3.49 -14.03
C LYS A 202 -24.24 -2.35 -13.56
N TYR A 203 -23.77 -1.52 -12.63
CA TYR A 203 -24.56 -0.51 -11.93
C TYR A 203 -24.12 0.92 -12.22
N ILE A 204 -22.94 1.09 -12.79
CA ILE A 204 -22.31 2.38 -13.04
C ILE A 204 -21.94 2.48 -14.52
N GLU A 205 -22.22 3.62 -15.12
CA GLU A 205 -21.71 4.00 -16.44
C GLU A 205 -20.56 5.01 -16.29
N ILE A 206 -19.60 4.94 -17.21
CA ILE A 206 -18.47 5.87 -17.26
C ILE A 206 -18.76 6.94 -18.30
N ILE A 207 -18.62 8.20 -17.88
CA ILE A 207 -18.45 9.34 -18.74
C ILE A 207 -16.97 9.72 -18.69
N GLU A 208 -16.31 9.67 -19.84
CA GLU A 208 -14.89 10.00 -19.90
C GLU A 208 -14.66 11.50 -19.85
N ILE A 209 -13.63 11.91 -19.12
CA ILE A 209 -13.15 13.29 -19.12
C ILE A 209 -12.08 13.39 -20.23
N PRO A 210 -12.27 14.26 -21.24
CA PRO A 210 -11.30 14.48 -22.31
C PRO A 210 -9.89 14.73 -21.79
N LYS A 211 -8.86 14.22 -22.47
CA LYS A 211 -7.46 14.27 -22.00
C LYS A 211 -7.01 15.68 -21.65
N GLU A 212 -7.45 16.67 -22.42
CA GLU A 212 -7.11 18.08 -22.29
C GLU A 212 -7.69 18.67 -21.00
N GLN A 213 -8.85 18.18 -20.57
CA GLN A 213 -9.52 18.58 -19.33
C GLN A 213 -9.09 17.72 -18.14
N ASN A 214 -8.61 16.51 -18.40
CA ASN A 214 -8.29 15.52 -17.39
C ASN A 214 -6.86 15.69 -16.85
N GLU A 215 -6.55 14.83 -15.90
CA GLU A 215 -5.29 14.71 -15.17
C GLU A 215 -4.83 13.25 -15.26
N ILE A 216 -4.71 12.70 -16.46
CA ILE A 216 -4.32 11.28 -16.62
C ILE A 216 -2.87 11.10 -16.15
N ASP A 217 -2.61 10.05 -15.37
CA ASP A 217 -1.27 9.65 -14.99
C ASP A 217 -0.91 8.27 -15.57
N VAL A 218 0.35 7.89 -15.47
CA VAL A 218 0.83 6.54 -15.78
C VAL A 218 1.41 5.90 -14.52
N ILE A 219 1.39 4.58 -14.47
CA ILE A 219 1.97 3.80 -13.37
C ILE A 219 3.38 3.39 -13.78
N PRO A 220 4.42 4.05 -13.24
CA PRO A 220 5.81 3.66 -13.51
C PRO A 220 6.22 2.46 -12.67
N ILE A 221 7.11 1.66 -13.23
CA ILE A 221 7.83 0.58 -12.57
C ILE A 221 9.31 0.71 -12.90
N ASP A 222 10.19 0.53 -11.92
CA ASP A 222 11.63 0.45 -12.15
C ASP A 222 12.32 -0.43 -11.12
N VAL A 223 13.52 -0.88 -11.47
CA VAL A 223 14.43 -1.61 -10.61
C VAL A 223 15.09 -0.65 -9.63
N LEU A 224 15.19 -1.09 -8.38
CA LEU A 224 15.87 -0.34 -7.33
C LEU A 224 17.38 -0.56 -7.39
N ILE A 225 18.14 0.50 -7.12
CA ILE A 225 19.61 0.42 -7.09
C ILE A 225 20.13 -0.54 -6.01
N PHE A 226 19.30 -0.81 -4.99
CA PHE A 226 19.61 -1.68 -3.85
C PHE A 226 19.42 -3.16 -4.15
N SER A 227 18.79 -3.50 -5.28
CA SER A 227 18.49 -4.88 -5.66
C SER A 227 19.77 -5.72 -5.68
N LYS A 228 19.72 -6.86 -4.97
CA LYS A 228 20.81 -7.84 -4.96
C LYS A 228 20.80 -8.72 -6.21
N ASP A 229 19.63 -8.90 -6.82
CA ASP A 229 19.43 -9.67 -8.04
C ASP A 229 18.75 -8.82 -9.13
N LYS A 230 19.54 -7.92 -9.72
CA LYS A 230 19.08 -6.99 -10.77
C LYS A 230 18.61 -7.71 -12.04
N GLU A 231 19.12 -8.90 -12.31
CA GLU A 231 18.70 -9.68 -13.48
C GLU A 231 17.28 -10.20 -13.28
N ALA A 232 17.01 -10.86 -12.14
CA ALA A 232 15.67 -11.30 -11.79
C ALA A 232 14.70 -10.11 -11.65
N ALA A 233 15.12 -9.00 -11.06
CA ALA A 233 14.30 -7.80 -10.95
C ALA A 233 13.90 -7.25 -12.32
N ARG A 234 14.86 -7.07 -13.25
CA ARG A 234 14.53 -6.61 -14.63
C ARG A 234 13.62 -7.60 -15.34
N LYS A 235 13.82 -8.91 -15.14
CA LYS A 235 12.94 -9.94 -15.70
C LYS A 235 11.51 -9.80 -15.17
N PHE A 236 11.34 -9.55 -13.87
CA PHE A 236 10.02 -9.31 -13.27
C PHE A 236 9.39 -8.02 -13.79
N MET A 237 10.16 -6.93 -13.88
CA MET A 237 9.69 -5.67 -14.45
C MET A 237 9.18 -5.85 -15.88
N ASP A 238 9.93 -6.58 -16.71
CA ASP A 238 9.57 -6.86 -18.10
C ASP A 238 8.32 -7.73 -18.20
N PHE A 239 8.23 -8.74 -17.33
CA PHE A 239 7.05 -9.61 -17.22
C PHE A 239 5.80 -8.80 -16.85
N VAL A 240 5.86 -7.98 -15.80
CA VAL A 240 4.76 -7.11 -15.34
C VAL A 240 4.26 -6.19 -16.45
N VAL A 241 5.16 -5.66 -17.29
CA VAL A 241 4.81 -4.81 -18.43
C VAL A 241 4.18 -5.61 -19.57
N SER A 242 4.63 -6.86 -19.79
CA SER A 242 4.11 -7.72 -20.85
C SER A 242 2.69 -8.26 -20.59
N GLU A 243 2.32 -8.41 -19.33
CA GLU A 243 1.06 -8.99 -18.85
C GLU A 243 -0.12 -8.02 -18.89
N LYS A 244 -0.36 -7.41 -20.06
CA LYS A 244 -1.42 -6.41 -20.28
C LYS A 244 -2.81 -6.90 -19.90
N GLY A 245 -3.10 -8.18 -20.16
CA GLY A 245 -4.39 -8.79 -19.85
C GLY A 245 -4.73 -8.81 -18.35
N VAL A 246 -3.71 -8.88 -17.48
CA VAL A 246 -3.92 -8.81 -16.02
C VAL A 246 -4.28 -7.39 -15.59
N TRP A 247 -3.62 -6.37 -16.16
CA TRP A 247 -3.97 -4.96 -15.90
C TRP A 247 -5.40 -4.65 -16.39
N GLU A 248 -5.76 -5.12 -17.57
CA GLU A 248 -7.07 -4.88 -18.18
C GLU A 248 -8.22 -5.59 -17.44
N SER A 249 -8.00 -6.82 -16.97
CA SER A 249 -8.97 -7.53 -16.12
C SER A 249 -9.16 -6.82 -14.78
N ASN A 250 -8.10 -6.17 -14.28
CA ASN A 250 -8.08 -5.28 -13.13
C ASN A 250 -8.44 -3.81 -13.48
N GLY A 251 -9.14 -3.60 -14.61
CA GLY A 251 -9.84 -2.34 -14.91
C GLY A 251 -8.97 -1.16 -15.32
N TYR A 252 -7.67 -1.37 -15.36
CA TYR A 252 -6.73 -0.42 -15.92
C TYR A 252 -6.77 -0.44 -17.46
N VAL A 253 -6.23 0.61 -18.07
CA VAL A 253 -5.90 0.61 -19.50
C VAL A 253 -4.41 0.38 -19.60
N SER A 254 -4.00 -0.67 -20.32
CA SER A 254 -2.59 -1.01 -20.48
C SER A 254 -1.83 0.06 -21.27
N TYR A 255 -0.52 0.21 -20.98
CA TYR A 255 0.35 1.13 -21.71
C TYR A 255 1.12 0.40 -22.84
N PRO A 256 1.41 1.06 -23.98
CA PRO A 256 0.82 2.32 -24.45
C PRO A 256 -0.60 2.12 -24.99
N ASN A 257 -1.39 3.20 -25.04
CA ASN A 257 -2.72 3.21 -25.64
C ASN A 257 -2.94 4.51 -26.42
N GLU A 258 -3.33 4.42 -27.70
CA GLU A 258 -3.49 5.57 -28.59
C GLU A 258 -4.45 6.63 -28.04
N LYS A 259 -5.52 6.19 -27.37
CA LYS A 259 -6.57 7.07 -26.84
C LYS A 259 -6.06 8.04 -25.77
N TYR A 260 -5.15 7.57 -24.92
CA TYR A 260 -4.61 8.35 -23.81
C TYR A 260 -3.21 8.94 -24.14
N GLY A 261 -2.61 8.47 -25.24
CA GLY A 261 -1.38 8.95 -25.85
C GLY A 261 -0.11 8.50 -25.13
N LEU A 262 1.04 8.63 -25.79
CA LEU A 262 2.35 8.58 -25.14
C LEU A 262 2.44 9.82 -24.25
N VAL A 263 2.61 9.68 -22.94
CA VAL A 263 2.90 10.85 -22.11
C VAL A 263 4.29 11.33 -22.49
N GLU A 264 4.40 12.46 -23.18
CA GLU A 264 5.67 13.16 -23.40
C GLU A 264 6.36 13.36 -22.04
N GLY A 265 7.59 12.85 -21.94
CA GLY A 265 8.31 12.64 -20.68
C GLY A 265 9.17 11.38 -20.65
N ALA A 266 9.15 10.54 -21.69
CA ALA A 266 10.24 9.59 -21.94
C ALA A 266 11.56 10.38 -22.11
N PRO A 267 12.66 9.98 -21.45
CA PRO A 267 13.87 10.79 -21.41
C PRO A 267 14.53 10.87 -22.79
N THR A 268 14.60 12.07 -23.38
CA THR A 268 15.64 12.40 -24.35
C THR A 268 16.98 12.59 -23.62
N PRO A 269 18.10 12.11 -24.18
CA PRO A 269 19.41 12.25 -23.55
C PRO A 269 19.81 13.73 -23.55
N THR A 270 20.01 14.31 -22.38
CA THR A 270 20.68 15.61 -22.28
C THR A 270 22.12 15.43 -22.78
N PRO A 271 22.61 16.28 -23.70
CA PRO A 271 24.00 16.20 -24.15
C PRO A 271 24.93 16.53 -22.97
N THR A 272 26.00 15.76 -22.87
CA THR A 272 27.15 16.01 -22.00
C THR A 272 27.60 17.47 -22.12
N PRO A 273 27.75 18.24 -21.03
CA PRO A 273 28.46 19.50 -21.10
C PRO A 273 29.96 19.22 -21.16
N ALA A 274 30.58 19.75 -22.21
CA ALA A 274 32.02 19.92 -22.29
C ALA A 274 32.54 20.91 -21.22
N ILE A 275 33.82 20.77 -20.92
CA ILE A 275 34.63 21.40 -19.87
C ILE A 275 34.66 22.95 -19.95
N SER A 276 34.53 23.64 -18.81
CA SER A 276 35.35 24.82 -18.32
C SER A 276 34.54 25.81 -17.44
N PRO A 277 35.17 26.66 -16.60
CA PRO A 277 36.37 26.47 -15.78
C PRO A 277 36.05 26.54 -14.27
N GLU A 278 37.06 26.26 -13.47
CA GLU A 278 37.09 26.23 -12.00
C GLU A 278 36.53 27.52 -11.35
N ILE A 279 35.48 27.36 -10.52
CA ILE A 279 34.99 28.43 -9.64
C ILE A 279 35.16 27.93 -8.20
N THR A 280 36.05 28.58 -7.46
CA THR A 280 36.27 28.33 -6.04
C THR A 280 35.00 28.68 -5.26
N PRO A 281 34.39 27.75 -4.50
CA PRO A 281 33.20 28.08 -3.71
C PRO A 281 33.59 28.87 -2.45
N THR A 282 33.02 30.06 -2.31
CA THR A 282 32.97 30.82 -1.07
C THR A 282 32.01 30.10 -0.10
N PRO A 283 32.39 29.86 1.16
CA PRO A 283 31.52 29.15 2.10
C PRO A 283 30.28 30.00 2.42
N THR A 284 29.11 29.52 2.00
CA THR A 284 27.82 30.04 2.42
C THR A 284 27.36 29.19 3.61
N LEU A 285 26.98 29.85 4.72
CA LEU A 285 26.48 29.18 5.92
C LEU A 285 25.29 28.28 5.56
N MET A 286 25.45 26.97 5.76
CA MET A 286 24.35 26.02 5.63
C MET A 286 23.32 26.30 6.74
N PRO A 287 22.01 26.32 6.44
CA PRO A 287 21.01 26.31 7.50
C PRO A 287 21.18 25.02 8.30
N THR A 288 21.33 25.14 9.62
CA THR A 288 21.28 24.02 10.54
C THR A 288 19.92 23.35 10.40
N VAL A 289 19.87 22.20 9.71
CA VAL A 289 18.69 21.34 9.68
C VAL A 289 18.56 20.74 11.06
N THR A 290 17.65 21.27 11.88
CA THR A 290 17.22 20.60 13.10
C THR A 290 16.57 19.29 12.67
N LEU A 291 17.23 18.16 12.95
CA LEU A 291 16.70 16.84 12.64
C LEU A 291 15.43 16.65 13.48
N GLN A 292 14.25 16.81 12.88
CA GLN A 292 13.00 16.43 13.53
C GLN A 292 13.11 14.95 13.90
N GLY A 293 12.96 14.62 15.18
CA GLY A 293 13.09 13.23 15.65
C GLY A 293 12.10 12.28 14.95
N ASP A 294 12.20 11.00 15.25
CA ASP A 294 11.24 9.97 14.84
C ASP A 294 10.49 9.43 16.07
N PHE A 295 9.60 8.47 15.91
CA PHE A 295 8.96 7.77 17.01
C PHE A 295 8.79 6.29 16.69
N SER A 296 8.49 5.48 17.69
CA SER A 296 8.08 4.08 17.53
C SER A 296 6.77 3.85 18.24
N ILE A 297 6.01 2.88 17.74
CA ILE A 297 4.83 2.38 18.42
C ILE A 297 4.99 0.91 18.76
N ARG A 298 4.42 0.50 19.88
CA ARG A 298 4.39 -0.87 20.35
C ARG A 298 3.02 -1.20 20.90
N VAL A 299 2.38 -2.23 20.36
CA VAL A 299 1.17 -2.83 20.93
C VAL A 299 1.50 -4.15 21.63
N GLU A 300 1.04 -4.32 22.86
CA GLU A 300 1.11 -5.58 23.61
C GLU A 300 -0.24 -5.89 24.25
N PRO A 301 -0.64 -7.16 24.38
CA PRO A 301 0.02 -8.36 23.86
C PRO A 301 -0.09 -8.52 22.32
N LYS A 302 0.88 -9.22 21.72
CA LYS A 302 0.94 -9.46 20.26
C LYS A 302 -0.01 -10.53 19.75
N HIS A 303 -0.22 -11.55 20.56
CA HIS A 303 -1.01 -12.72 20.23
C HIS A 303 -1.81 -13.10 21.46
N VAL A 304 -3.13 -13.19 21.31
CA VAL A 304 -4.01 -13.63 22.41
C VAL A 304 -5.02 -14.62 21.88
N ASP A 305 -5.14 -15.73 22.61
CA ASP A 305 -6.27 -16.64 22.52
C ASP A 305 -7.32 -16.22 23.56
N ILE A 306 -8.53 -15.88 23.12
CA ILE A 306 -9.61 -15.38 23.98
C ILE A 306 -10.94 -16.04 23.64
N LYS A 307 -11.83 -16.23 24.63
CA LYS A 307 -13.14 -16.85 24.41
C LYS A 307 -14.21 -15.78 24.13
N PRO A 308 -15.30 -16.13 23.42
CA PRO A 308 -16.48 -15.27 23.36
C PRO A 308 -16.99 -14.93 24.76
N GLY A 309 -17.33 -13.66 25.02
CA GLY A 309 -17.75 -13.13 26.32
C GLY A 309 -16.63 -12.53 27.17
N ASP A 310 -15.36 -12.81 26.88
CA ASP A 310 -14.23 -12.25 27.62
C ASP A 310 -13.82 -10.86 27.09
N SER A 311 -13.02 -10.14 27.87
CA SER A 311 -12.38 -8.89 27.46
C SER A 311 -10.85 -9.02 27.46
N ILE A 312 -10.21 -8.31 26.55
CA ILE A 312 -8.75 -8.19 26.45
C ILE A 312 -8.32 -6.74 26.54
N THR A 313 -7.29 -6.49 27.33
CA THR A 313 -6.64 -5.19 27.40
C THR A 313 -5.38 -5.18 26.54
N PHE A 314 -5.26 -4.20 25.64
CA PHE A 314 -4.06 -3.89 24.88
C PHE A 314 -3.41 -2.61 25.40
N GLU A 315 -2.09 -2.63 25.53
CA GLU A 315 -1.27 -1.47 25.78
C GLU A 315 -0.61 -1.00 24.49
N LEU A 316 -0.87 0.26 24.12
CA LEU A 316 -0.19 0.95 23.02
C LEU A 316 0.80 1.93 23.62
N THR A 317 2.09 1.67 23.45
CA THR A 317 3.18 2.58 23.82
C THR A 317 3.67 3.33 22.60
N ILE A 318 3.77 4.64 22.72
CA ILE A 318 4.42 5.54 21.76
C ILE A 318 5.71 6.04 22.40
N SER A 319 6.85 5.84 21.75
CA SER A 319 8.17 6.25 22.26
C SER A 319 8.89 7.14 21.26
N PRO A 320 9.39 8.33 21.66
CA PRO A 320 10.13 9.20 20.76
C PRO A 320 11.53 8.63 20.50
N ILE A 321 12.09 8.94 19.33
CA ILE A 321 13.43 8.61 18.88
C ILE A 321 14.10 9.94 18.48
N GLY A 322 15.06 10.41 19.27
CA GLY A 322 15.59 11.77 19.11
C GLY A 322 14.60 12.83 19.62
N GLU A 323 14.64 14.03 19.05
CA GLU A 323 13.84 15.19 19.52
C GLU A 323 12.43 15.25 18.89
N PHE A 324 11.70 14.13 18.86
CA PHE A 324 10.35 14.11 18.27
C PHE A 324 9.32 14.78 19.17
N ASP A 325 8.67 15.81 18.65
CA ASP A 325 7.70 16.64 19.36
C ASP A 325 6.38 16.87 18.57
N ALA A 326 6.17 16.17 17.46
CA ALA A 326 4.98 16.37 16.64
C ALA A 326 3.74 15.61 17.17
N PRO A 327 2.51 16.09 16.90
CA PRO A 327 1.30 15.33 17.16
C PRO A 327 1.26 14.03 16.34
N ILE A 328 0.70 12.96 16.91
CA ILE A 328 0.54 11.64 16.30
C ILE A 328 -0.95 11.30 16.16
N GLU A 329 -1.42 11.14 14.94
CA GLU A 329 -2.72 10.56 14.62
C GLU A 329 -2.65 9.03 14.67
N LEU A 330 -3.68 8.39 15.24
CA LEU A 330 -3.72 6.95 15.43
C LEU A 330 -4.94 6.36 14.72
N ASN A 331 -4.75 5.30 13.96
CA ASN A 331 -5.82 4.53 13.32
C ASN A 331 -5.65 3.03 13.66
N ILE A 332 -6.75 2.35 13.96
CA ILE A 332 -6.77 0.92 14.22
C ILE A 332 -7.64 0.26 13.14
N SER A 333 -7.05 -0.59 12.30
CA SER A 333 -7.78 -1.41 11.33
C SER A 333 -7.93 -2.82 11.87
N ILE A 334 -9.16 -3.31 11.98
CA ILE A 334 -9.46 -4.67 12.43
C ILE A 334 -9.97 -5.47 11.22
N THR A 335 -9.29 -6.57 10.91
CA THR A 335 -9.65 -7.46 9.81
C THR A 335 -9.89 -8.88 10.32
N ALA A 336 -11.05 -9.43 10.02
CA ALA A 336 -11.45 -10.82 10.29
C ALA A 336 -12.29 -11.35 9.10
N PRO A 337 -12.58 -12.66 9.01
CA PRO A 337 -13.46 -13.19 7.98
C PRO A 337 -14.81 -12.46 7.98
N LEU A 338 -15.18 -11.86 6.84
CA LEU A 338 -16.41 -11.06 6.65
C LEU A 338 -16.50 -9.76 7.48
N TYR A 339 -15.41 -9.32 8.12
CA TYR A 339 -15.39 -8.06 8.88
C TYR A 339 -14.10 -7.28 8.64
N ASN A 340 -14.24 -6.05 8.16
CA ASN A 340 -13.14 -5.11 8.04
C ASN A 340 -13.62 -3.73 8.50
N LYS A 341 -12.98 -3.16 9.53
CA LYS A 341 -13.34 -1.84 10.05
C LYS A 341 -12.12 -1.09 10.56
N THR A 342 -12.04 0.18 10.19
CA THR A 342 -11.01 1.11 10.68
C THR A 342 -11.62 2.08 11.69
N TYR A 343 -10.88 2.34 12.76
CA TYR A 343 -11.24 3.25 13.84
C TYR A 343 -10.16 4.33 13.95
N SER A 344 -10.55 5.60 13.80
CA SER A 344 -9.67 6.73 14.07
C SER A 344 -9.73 7.06 15.56
N LEU A 345 -8.57 7.04 16.20
CA LEU A 345 -8.40 7.40 17.61
C LEU A 345 -8.04 8.89 17.73
N PRO A 346 -8.21 9.50 18.92
CA PRO A 346 -7.81 10.88 19.15
C PRO A 346 -6.32 11.09 18.83
N THR A 347 -6.01 12.25 18.24
CA THR A 347 -4.63 12.68 18.03
C THR A 347 -3.91 12.83 19.36
N GLN A 348 -2.71 12.27 19.45
CA GLN A 348 -1.84 12.36 20.61
C GLN A 348 -0.87 13.53 20.43
N TYR A 349 -0.62 14.26 21.50
CA TYR A 349 0.30 15.40 21.52
C TYR A 349 1.50 15.09 22.41
N PRO A 350 2.68 15.70 22.18
CA PRO A 350 3.81 15.62 23.11
C PRO A 350 3.42 16.08 24.55
N PRO A 351 4.23 15.74 25.58
CA PRO A 351 5.50 15.02 25.52
C PRO A 351 5.32 13.50 25.42
N TYR A 352 6.24 12.82 24.72
CA TYR A 352 6.35 11.36 24.67
C TYR A 352 7.53 10.88 25.54
N PRO A 353 7.59 9.61 26.00
CA PRO A 353 6.69 8.50 25.68
C PRO A 353 5.30 8.59 26.33
N LYS A 354 4.30 7.95 25.73
CA LYS A 354 2.96 7.79 26.29
C LYS A 354 2.47 6.35 26.10
N THR A 355 1.83 5.79 27.11
CA THR A 355 1.19 4.48 27.03
C THR A 355 -0.31 4.65 27.21
N TYR A 356 -1.07 3.96 26.36
CA TYR A 356 -2.53 3.96 26.35
C TYR A 356 -3.05 2.55 26.50
N THR A 357 -4.14 2.42 27.24
CA THR A 357 -4.76 1.13 27.50
C THR A 357 -6.10 1.09 26.76
N TYR A 358 -6.28 0.09 25.91
CA TYR A 358 -7.49 -0.13 25.13
C TYR A 358 -8.08 -1.49 25.47
N THR A 359 -9.27 -1.51 26.03
CA THR A 359 -9.98 -2.75 26.34
C THR A 359 -10.92 -3.11 25.20
N VAL A 360 -10.76 -4.30 24.65
CA VAL A 360 -11.64 -4.90 23.64
C VAL A 360 -12.51 -5.95 24.28
N ASN A 361 -13.83 -5.75 24.20
CA ASN A 361 -14.83 -6.69 24.67
C ASN A 361 -15.25 -7.59 23.50
N ILE A 362 -15.19 -8.91 23.68
CA ILE A 362 -15.60 -9.89 22.66
C ILE A 362 -17.01 -10.36 23.01
N PRO A 363 -18.03 -10.10 22.17
CA PRO A 363 -19.38 -10.60 22.43
C PRO A 363 -19.47 -12.12 22.46
N GLU A 364 -20.46 -12.64 23.19
CA GLU A 364 -20.68 -14.08 23.36
C GLU A 364 -21.06 -14.80 22.05
N ASP A 365 -21.59 -14.07 21.07
CA ASP A 365 -22.09 -14.58 19.79
C ASP A 365 -21.04 -14.54 18.65
N VAL A 366 -19.80 -14.14 18.94
CA VAL A 366 -18.75 -14.09 17.92
C VAL A 366 -18.31 -15.52 17.52
N PRO A 367 -18.43 -15.90 16.23
CA PRO A 367 -18.00 -17.21 15.78
C PRO A 367 -16.48 -17.36 15.86
N PRO A 368 -15.97 -18.61 15.89
CA PRO A 368 -14.53 -18.86 15.91
C PRO A 368 -13.84 -18.20 14.71
N CYS A 369 -12.88 -17.33 15.00
CA CYS A 369 -12.14 -16.63 13.96
C CYS A 369 -10.79 -16.12 14.47
N THR A 370 -9.93 -15.76 13.52
CA THR A 370 -8.70 -15.01 13.80
C THR A 370 -8.88 -13.59 13.29
N ALA A 371 -8.83 -12.62 14.20
CA ALA A 371 -8.87 -11.20 13.90
C ALA A 371 -7.46 -10.60 13.99
N ARG A 372 -7.11 -9.77 13.01
CA ARG A 372 -5.84 -9.03 12.96
C ARG A 372 -6.12 -7.55 13.15
N GLY A 373 -5.53 -6.97 14.20
CA GLY A 373 -5.54 -5.53 14.48
C GLY A 373 -4.25 -4.88 14.00
N ILE A 374 -4.34 -3.91 13.12
CA ILE A 374 -3.22 -3.10 12.62
C ILE A 374 -3.37 -1.70 13.19
N ILE A 375 -2.43 -1.29 14.02
CA ILE A 375 -2.35 0.06 14.58
C ILE A 375 -1.40 0.85 13.69
N THR A 376 -1.88 1.95 13.13
CA THR A 376 -1.12 2.88 12.29
C THR A 376 -1.03 4.22 13.02
N ALA A 377 0.18 4.69 13.25
CA ALA A 377 0.46 5.97 13.88
C ALA A 377 1.19 6.90 12.91
N THR A 378 0.69 8.11 12.73
CA THR A 378 1.25 9.11 11.80
C THR A 378 1.51 10.42 12.51
N GLY A 379 2.75 10.89 12.54
CA GLY A 379 3.12 12.16 13.17
C GLY A 379 4.45 12.70 12.66
N GLY A 380 4.61 14.02 12.58
CA GLY A 380 5.85 14.65 12.08
C GLY A 380 6.25 14.21 10.66
N GLY A 381 5.27 13.84 9.82
CA GLY A 381 5.51 13.32 8.47
C GLY A 381 6.02 11.87 8.42
N LYS A 382 6.07 11.16 9.56
CA LYS A 382 6.43 9.74 9.68
C LYS A 382 5.18 8.91 9.96
N THR A 383 5.17 7.66 9.47
CA THR A 383 4.10 6.70 9.73
C THR A 383 4.71 5.38 10.15
N HIS A 384 4.27 4.86 11.29
CA HIS A 384 4.68 3.57 11.84
C HIS A 384 3.46 2.68 12.07
N THR A 385 3.64 1.38 11.88
CA THR A 385 2.56 0.41 12.06
C THR A 385 2.99 -0.70 12.98
N ASP A 386 2.06 -1.18 13.80
CA ASP A 386 2.28 -2.34 14.63
C ASP A 386 1.03 -3.21 14.70
N ILE A 387 1.21 -4.51 14.94
CA ILE A 387 0.17 -5.52 14.73
C ILE A 387 -0.04 -6.31 16.02
N ALA A 388 -1.31 -6.60 16.31
CA ALA A 388 -1.74 -7.59 17.28
C ALA A 388 -2.75 -8.55 16.65
N THR A 389 -2.71 -9.82 17.06
CA THR A 389 -3.61 -10.87 16.56
C THR A 389 -4.42 -11.44 17.72
N VAL A 390 -5.73 -11.56 17.51
CA VAL A 390 -6.66 -12.18 18.46
C VAL A 390 -7.27 -13.40 17.81
N LYS A 391 -7.16 -14.55 18.49
CA LYS A 391 -7.74 -15.80 18.04
C LYS A 391 -8.86 -16.19 18.99
N ILE A 392 -10.03 -16.47 18.41
CA ILE A 392 -11.21 -16.95 19.12
C ILE A 392 -11.36 -18.44 18.77
N PRO A 393 -11.06 -19.37 19.69
CA PRO A 393 -11.09 -20.79 19.41
C PRO A 393 -12.52 -21.35 19.43
N GLY A 394 -12.83 -22.29 18.54
CA GLY A 394 -14.07 -23.07 18.58
C GLY A 394 -14.19 -24.04 17.39
N PHE A 395 -15.26 -24.84 17.39
CA PHE A 395 -15.58 -25.80 16.33
C PHE A 395 -16.22 -25.07 15.15
N GLU A 396 -15.82 -25.38 13.91
CA GLU A 396 -16.48 -24.87 12.70
C GLU A 396 -17.94 -25.36 12.66
N ALA A 397 -18.86 -24.58 13.21
CA ALA A 397 -20.29 -24.79 13.06
C ALA A 397 -20.79 -23.87 11.95
N ILE A 398 -21.19 -24.50 10.84
CA ILE A 398 -21.91 -23.86 9.74
C ILE A 398 -23.28 -23.39 10.25
N SER A 399 -23.63 -22.15 9.90
CA SER A 399 -24.94 -21.47 10.07
C SER A 399 -25.20 -20.72 11.38
N ALA A 400 -25.23 -19.37 11.28
CA ALA A 400 -26.45 -18.58 11.38
C ALA A 400 -26.13 -17.08 11.25
N ILE A 401 -26.82 -16.42 10.32
CA ILE A 401 -26.90 -14.98 10.14
C ILE A 401 -27.88 -14.44 11.19
N ALA A 402 -27.40 -13.67 12.17
CA ALA A 402 -28.10 -12.61 12.93
C ALA A 402 -27.38 -12.39 14.28
N GLY A 403 -26.69 -11.26 14.44
CA GLY A 403 -26.00 -10.91 15.70
C GLY A 403 -24.92 -9.83 15.58
N LEU A 404 -24.51 -9.47 14.35
CA LEU A 404 -23.36 -8.61 14.07
C LEU A 404 -23.55 -7.09 14.35
N LEU A 405 -24.39 -6.71 15.33
CA LEU A 405 -24.73 -5.32 15.65
C LEU A 405 -24.33 -4.83 17.06
N ALA A 406 -23.68 -5.63 17.91
CA ALA A 406 -23.31 -5.19 19.27
C ALA A 406 -21.82 -4.88 19.50
N VAL A 407 -20.91 -5.31 18.63
CA VAL A 407 -19.45 -5.20 18.87
C VAL A 407 -18.93 -3.76 18.71
N ALA A 408 -19.59 -2.93 17.91
CA ALA A 408 -19.13 -1.56 17.64
C ALA A 408 -19.62 -0.50 18.64
N TYR A 409 -20.57 -0.83 19.53
CA TYR A 409 -21.14 0.12 20.50
C TYR A 409 -20.49 0.05 21.89
N LEU A 410 -19.78 -1.04 22.22
CA LEU A 410 -19.23 -1.27 23.56
C LEU A 410 -17.74 -0.93 23.74
N LEU A 411 -17.09 -0.35 22.72
CA LEU A 411 -15.64 -0.09 22.72
C LEU A 411 -15.20 1.29 23.19
N MET A 412 -16.09 2.22 23.50
CA MET A 412 -15.70 3.53 24.06
C MET A 412 -16.71 4.07 25.07
N ARG A 413 -16.70 3.49 26.28
CA ARG A 413 -17.09 4.25 27.47
C ARG A 413 -15.81 4.71 28.15
N LYS A 414 -15.55 6.02 28.08
CA LYS A 414 -14.59 6.71 28.95
C LYS A 414 -14.90 6.36 30.40
N GLU A 415 -13.88 5.96 31.14
CA GLU A 415 -13.65 6.58 32.45
C GLU A 415 -12.53 7.62 32.28
#